data_AF-A0A7C5YNP5-F1
#
_entry.id   AF-A0A7C5YNP5-F1
#
_cell.length_a   1.000
_cell.length_b   1.000
_cell.length_c   1.000
_cell.angle_alpha   90.00
_cell.angle_beta   90.00
_cell.angle_gamma   90.00
#
_symmetry.space_group_name_H-M   'P 1'
#
loop_
_entity.id
_entity.type
_entity.pdbx_description
1 polymer ?
#
loop_
_entity_poly.entity_id
_entity_poly.type
_entity_poly.pdbx_seq_one_letter_code
_entity_poly.pdbx_strand_id
1 'polypeptide(L)'
;MWVSFGSTAVEIVGMPEAQIPLAEAAIYLATAPKSNSTYKAIGKATNEVEKHGPQPVPMHLKDASYKVRNGFGYLYPHDFPEHFVEQAYLPPTVQRLPFYEPTDQGFEPIVKERVKRRERR
;
A
#
# COMPACT_ATOMS: atom_id res chain seq x y z
N MET A 1 -4.37 -9.83 10.87
CA MET A 1 -4.31 -10.23 12.30
C MET A 1 -4.98 -11.59 12.50
N TRP A 2 -6.27 -11.75 12.21
CA TRP A 2 -7.01 -13.01 12.40
C TRP A 2 -6.50 -14.21 11.58
N VAL A 3 -6.15 -14.01 10.30
CA VAL A 3 -5.66 -15.11 9.43
C VAL A 3 -4.29 -15.62 9.87
N SER A 4 -3.37 -14.72 10.20
CA SER A 4 -2.05 -15.08 10.70
C SER A 4 -2.15 -15.86 12.02
N PHE A 5 -3.05 -15.44 12.92
CA PHE A 5 -3.29 -16.14 14.17
C PHE A 5 -3.87 -17.55 13.96
N GLY A 6 -4.85 -17.70 13.06
CA GLY A 6 -5.41 -19.01 12.71
C GLY A 6 -4.36 -19.96 12.13
N SER A 7 -3.47 -19.47 11.27
CA SER A 7 -2.35 -20.27 10.73
C SER A 7 -1.36 -20.68 11.81
N THR A 8 -0.94 -19.74 12.66
CA THR A 8 0.00 -20.02 13.77
C THR A 8 -0.61 -20.96 14.81
N ALA A 9 -1.92 -20.93 15.02
CA ALA A 9 -2.59 -21.86 15.92
C ALA A 9 -2.45 -23.32 15.47
N VAL A 10 -2.39 -23.60 14.16
CA VAL A 10 -2.12 -24.95 13.65
C VAL A 10 -0.74 -25.43 14.05
N GLU A 11 0.26 -24.55 13.94
CA GLU A 11 1.65 -24.89 14.25
C GLU A 11 1.89 -25.07 15.76
N ILE A 12 1.22 -24.28 16.60
CA ILE A 12 1.44 -24.28 18.05
C ILE A 12 0.51 -25.26 18.79
N VAL A 13 -0.78 -25.28 18.44
CA VAL A 13 -1.80 -26.07 19.15
C VAL A 13 -1.92 -27.48 18.56
N GLY A 14 -1.78 -27.62 17.24
CA GLY A 14 -1.96 -28.89 16.56
C GLY A 14 -3.44 -29.31 16.44
N MET A 15 -3.68 -30.39 15.70
CA MET A 15 -5.02 -30.96 15.51
C MET A 15 -5.33 -31.99 16.60
N PRO A 16 -6.61 -32.08 17.05
CA PRO A 16 -7.80 -31.46 16.46
C PRO A 16 -8.12 -30.03 16.94
N GLU A 17 -7.55 -29.52 18.02
CA GLU A 17 -7.98 -28.27 18.68
C GLU A 17 -7.77 -27.02 17.81
N ALA A 18 -6.76 -26.99 16.94
CA ALA A 18 -6.53 -25.91 15.99
C ALA A 18 -7.68 -25.69 14.98
N GLN A 19 -8.60 -26.66 14.84
CA GLN A 19 -9.79 -26.50 13.99
C GLN A 19 -10.69 -25.34 14.45
N ILE A 20 -10.71 -25.04 15.75
CA ILE A 20 -11.56 -24.00 16.34
C ILE A 20 -11.13 -22.60 15.86
N PRO A 21 -9.88 -22.15 16.10
CA PRO A 21 -9.43 -20.84 15.60
C PRO A 21 -9.40 -20.76 14.07
N LEU A 22 -9.19 -21.87 13.36
CA LEU A 22 -9.31 -21.91 11.90
C LEU A 22 -10.75 -21.66 11.44
N ALA A 23 -11.73 -22.31 12.06
CA ALA A 23 -13.14 -22.12 11.74
C ALA A 23 -13.58 -20.67 12.00
N GLU A 24 -13.16 -20.08 13.12
CA GLU A 24 -13.42 -18.68 13.42
C GLU A 24 -12.81 -17.74 12.37
N ALA A 25 -11.54 -17.95 12.01
CA ALA A 25 -10.87 -17.15 10.98
C ALA A 25 -11.56 -17.27 9.60
N ALA A 26 -12.03 -18.47 9.24
CA ALA A 26 -12.76 -18.70 8.00
C ALA A 26 -14.12 -17.97 7.98
N ILE A 27 -14.90 -18.07 9.06
CA ILE A 27 -16.19 -17.37 9.20
C ILE A 27 -15.98 -15.85 9.19
N TYR A 28 -14.95 -15.36 9.88
CA TYR A 28 -14.60 -13.93 9.88
C TYR A 28 -14.29 -13.44 8.46
N LEU A 29 -13.44 -14.16 7.71
CA LEU A 29 -13.14 -13.81 6.33
C LEU A 29 -14.39 -13.90 5.43
N ALA A 30 -15.24 -14.91 5.61
CA ALA A 30 -16.47 -15.08 4.83
C ALA A 30 -17.43 -13.90 5.02
N THR A 31 -17.53 -13.37 6.25
CA THR A 31 -18.44 -12.27 6.60
C THR A 31 -17.84 -10.88 6.45
N ALA A 32 -16.51 -10.75 6.36
CA ALA A 32 -15.85 -9.46 6.20
C ALA A 32 -16.22 -8.74 4.87
N PRO A 33 -16.22 -7.39 4.85
CA PRO A 33 -16.32 -6.63 3.60
C PRO A 33 -15.20 -7.02 2.63
N LYS A 34 -15.54 -7.26 1.36
CA LYS A 34 -14.60 -7.72 0.35
C LYS A 34 -14.11 -6.56 -0.50
N SER A 35 -12.80 -6.49 -0.69
CA SER A 35 -12.17 -5.56 -1.62
C SER A 35 -10.95 -6.21 -2.27
N ASN A 36 -10.86 -6.07 -3.60
CA ASN A 36 -9.68 -6.46 -4.37
C ASN A 36 -8.94 -5.23 -4.93
N SER A 37 -9.21 -4.03 -4.41
CA SER A 37 -8.63 -2.77 -4.90
C SER A 37 -7.10 -2.75 -4.79
N THR A 38 -6.55 -3.22 -3.67
CA THR A 38 -5.10 -3.34 -3.45
C THR A 38 -4.46 -4.38 -4.36
N TYR A 39 -5.13 -5.52 -4.57
CA TYR A 39 -4.70 -6.55 -5.52
C TYR A 39 -4.65 -6.04 -6.96
N LYS A 40 -5.67 -5.29 -7.39
CA LYS A 40 -5.65 -4.63 -8.70
C LYS A 40 -4.55 -3.58 -8.79
N ALA A 41 -4.31 -2.83 -7.71
CA ALA A 41 -3.29 -1.79 -7.67
C ALA A 41 -1.87 -2.34 -7.86
N ILE A 42 -1.52 -3.41 -7.16
CA ILE A 42 -0.21 -4.06 -7.35
C ILE A 42 -0.10 -4.66 -8.75
N GLY A 43 -1.17 -5.28 -9.27
CA GLY A 43 -1.18 -5.79 -10.65
C GLY A 43 -0.96 -4.70 -11.69
N LYS A 44 -1.60 -3.53 -11.56
CA LYS A 44 -1.38 -2.37 -12.44
C LYS A 44 0.07 -1.86 -12.33
N ALA A 45 0.61 -1.75 -11.11
CA ALA A 45 1.98 -1.28 -10.90
C ALA A 45 3.04 -2.24 -11.46
N THR A 46 2.86 -3.55 -11.27
CA THR A 46 3.73 -4.58 -11.84
C THR A 46 3.68 -4.55 -13.36
N ASN A 47 2.49 -4.47 -13.95
CA ASN A 47 2.31 -4.41 -15.40
C ASN A 47 2.98 -3.16 -16.01
N GLU A 48 2.92 -2.03 -15.31
CA GLU A 48 3.60 -0.79 -15.74
C GLU A 48 5.13 -0.98 -15.82
N VAL A 49 5.72 -1.63 -14.81
CA VAL A 49 7.16 -1.93 -14.77
C VAL A 49 7.55 -2.96 -15.84
N GLU A 50 6.73 -3.99 -16.05
CA GLU A 50 6.97 -5.00 -17.09
C GLU A 50 6.93 -4.42 -18.50
N LYS A 51 6.02 -3.48 -18.76
CA LYS A 51 5.87 -2.84 -20.09
C LYS A 51 6.91 -1.78 -20.39
N HIS A 52 7.23 -0.94 -19.41
CA HIS A 52 8.08 0.24 -19.62
C HIS A 52 9.49 0.08 -19.05
N GLY A 53 9.77 -1.05 -18.40
CA GLY A 53 11.04 -1.31 -17.74
C GLY A 53 11.29 -0.45 -16.50
N PRO A 54 12.46 -0.59 -15.86
CA PRO A 54 12.82 0.20 -14.70
C PRO A 54 13.01 1.67 -15.08
N GLN A 55 12.17 2.54 -14.52
CA GLN A 55 12.27 3.98 -14.68
C GLN A 55 13.26 4.59 -13.67
N PRO A 56 13.97 5.67 -14.02
CA PRO A 56 14.92 6.29 -13.11
C PRO A 56 14.20 6.91 -11.90
N VAL A 57 14.76 6.68 -10.71
CA VAL A 57 14.27 7.30 -9.47
C VAL A 57 14.47 8.82 -9.54
N PRO A 58 13.45 9.65 -9.19
CA PRO A 58 13.59 11.10 -9.11
C PRO A 58 14.78 11.52 -8.24
N MET A 59 15.50 12.57 -8.65
CA MET A 59 16.74 13.01 -7.97
C MET A 59 16.56 13.32 -6.49
N HIS A 60 15.41 13.89 -6.13
CA HIS A 60 15.06 14.24 -4.76
C HIS A 60 14.68 13.01 -3.90
N LEU A 61 14.52 11.82 -4.47
CA LEU A 61 14.29 10.56 -3.73
C LEU A 61 15.53 9.66 -3.68
N LYS A 62 16.60 10.03 -4.39
CA LYS A 62 17.86 9.27 -4.34
C LYS A 62 18.53 9.46 -2.98
N ASP A 63 19.17 8.40 -2.48
CA ASP A 63 19.92 8.44 -1.23
C ASP A 63 20.98 9.54 -1.26
N ALA A 64 20.93 10.42 -0.26
CA ALA A 64 21.84 11.54 -0.07
C ALA A 64 23.18 11.14 0.57
N SER A 65 23.26 9.92 1.11
CA SER A 65 24.45 9.40 1.79
C SER A 65 25.55 9.00 0.80
N TYR A 66 25.22 8.83 -0.48
CA TYR A 66 26.21 8.57 -1.52
C TYR A 66 26.88 9.90 -1.93
N LYS A 67 28.20 9.99 -1.73
CA LYS A 67 29.08 11.18 -1.77
C LYS A 67 29.08 12.07 -3.05
N VAL A 68 28.12 11.93 -3.95
CA VAL A 68 28.03 12.68 -5.20
C VAL A 68 26.60 13.20 -5.39
N ARG A 69 26.31 14.39 -4.84
CA ARG A 69 25.20 15.30 -5.20
C ARG A 69 23.79 14.71 -5.37
N ASN A 70 23.34 13.82 -4.49
CA ASN A 70 21.97 13.28 -4.56
C ASN A 70 21.18 13.66 -3.30
N GLY A 71 19.86 13.92 -3.42
CA GLY A 71 19.00 14.39 -2.33
C GLY A 71 18.67 15.90 -2.31
N PHE A 72 19.23 16.71 -3.21
CA PHE A 72 18.83 18.11 -3.33
C PHE A 72 17.34 18.21 -3.71
N GLY A 73 16.55 18.86 -2.84
CA GLY A 73 15.13 19.09 -3.06
C GLY A 73 14.19 18.04 -2.47
N TYR A 74 14.67 17.09 -1.65
CA TYR A 74 13.77 16.26 -0.85
C TYR A 74 13.07 17.12 0.21
N LEU A 75 11.74 17.15 0.19
CA LEU A 75 10.95 17.78 1.23
C LEU A 75 10.59 16.73 2.27
N TYR A 76 11.09 16.92 3.50
CA TYR A 76 10.84 16.01 4.61
C TYR A 76 9.39 16.19 5.11
N PRO A 77 8.48 15.21 4.92
CA PRO A 77 7.05 15.45 5.15
C PRO A 77 6.71 15.87 6.59
N HIS A 78 7.48 15.45 7.58
CA HIS A 78 7.23 15.75 8.98
C HIS A 78 7.43 17.22 9.36
N ASP A 79 8.16 17.99 8.54
CA ASP A 79 8.31 19.44 8.74
C ASP A 79 7.10 20.24 8.24
N PHE A 80 6.18 19.59 7.53
CA PHE A 80 5.00 20.23 6.93
C PHE A 80 3.74 19.98 7.76
N PRO A 81 2.74 20.89 7.70
CA PRO A 81 1.45 20.68 8.35
C PRO A 81 0.82 19.34 7.99
N GLU A 82 0.24 18.66 9.00
CA GLU A 82 -0.35 17.32 8.86
C GLU A 82 0.62 16.22 8.38
N HIS A 83 1.93 16.48 8.46
CA HIS A 83 3.00 15.62 7.98
C HIS A 83 2.84 15.24 6.49
N PHE A 84 2.42 16.20 5.66
CA PHE A 84 2.19 16.01 4.24
C PHE A 84 2.77 17.16 3.42
N VAL A 85 3.45 16.81 2.33
CA VAL A 85 4.01 17.75 1.37
C VAL A 85 3.66 17.32 -0.04
N GLU A 86 3.28 18.26 -0.90
CA GLU A 86 3.05 18.00 -2.31
C GLU A 86 4.40 17.87 -3.03
N GLN A 87 4.78 16.64 -3.34
CA GLN A 87 6.01 16.32 -4.07
C GLN A 87 5.74 15.17 -5.04
N ALA A 88 6.35 15.23 -6.22
CA ALA A 88 6.20 14.18 -7.24
C ALA A 88 7.03 12.95 -6.88
N TYR A 89 6.38 11.90 -6.35
CA TYR A 89 7.07 10.67 -5.96
C TYR A 89 7.26 9.68 -7.11
N LEU A 90 6.42 9.75 -8.14
CA LEU A 90 6.54 8.91 -9.34
C LEU A 90 7.48 9.57 -10.37
N PRO A 91 8.23 8.77 -11.16
CA PRO A 91 8.97 9.29 -12.30
C PRO A 91 8.04 10.03 -13.28
N PRO A 92 8.50 11.09 -13.94
CA PRO A 92 7.69 11.87 -14.88
C PRO A 92 7.23 11.05 -16.10
N THR A 93 7.88 9.92 -16.37
CA THR A 93 7.57 8.99 -17.46
C THR A 93 6.38 8.08 -17.15
N VAL A 94 6.03 7.89 -15.87
CA VAL A 94 4.87 7.09 -15.47
C VAL A 94 3.63 7.97 -15.56
N GLN A 95 2.63 7.52 -16.33
CA GLN A 95 1.37 8.25 -16.45
C GLN A 95 0.71 8.41 -15.07
N ARG A 96 0.15 9.59 -14.81
CA ARG A 96 -0.54 9.95 -13.54
C ARG A 96 -1.88 9.22 -13.33
N LEU A 97 -1.99 7.97 -13.75
CA LEU A 97 -3.14 7.15 -13.42
C LEU A 97 -2.96 6.59 -12.02
N PRO A 98 -3.93 6.76 -11.11
CA PRO A 98 -3.85 6.16 -9.79
C PRO A 98 -3.84 4.65 -9.93
N PHE A 99 -2.78 4.00 -9.46
CA PHE A 99 -2.73 2.55 -9.37
C PHE A 99 -3.79 2.04 -8.39
N TYR A 100 -3.99 2.76 -7.29
CA TYR A 100 -4.92 2.40 -6.23
C TYR A 100 -6.22 3.20 -6.30
N GLU A 101 -7.33 2.48 -6.45
CA GLU A 101 -8.69 3.03 -6.50
C GLU A 101 -9.51 2.41 -5.36
N PRO A 102 -9.66 3.10 -4.20
CA PRO A 102 -10.41 2.59 -3.07
C PRO A 102 -11.90 2.41 -3.40
N THR A 103 -12.47 1.31 -2.91
CA THR A 103 -13.91 1.01 -2.98
C THR A 103 -14.67 1.69 -1.83
N ASP A 104 -15.98 1.48 -1.79
CA ASP A 104 -16.85 1.97 -0.72
C ASP A 104 -17.14 0.88 0.34
N GLN A 105 -16.37 -0.21 0.35
CA GLN A 105 -16.57 -1.34 1.26
C GLN A 105 -15.70 -1.25 2.52
N GLY A 106 -16.31 -1.55 3.67
CA GLY A 106 -15.60 -1.65 4.95
C GLY A 106 -14.89 -0.35 5.35
N PHE A 107 -13.57 -0.41 5.52
CA PHE A 107 -12.75 0.74 5.91
C PHE A 107 -12.32 1.63 4.73
N GLU A 108 -12.46 1.14 3.50
CA GLU A 108 -11.99 1.86 2.32
C GLU A 108 -12.66 3.22 2.06
N PRO A 109 -13.93 3.50 2.43
CA PRO A 109 -14.49 4.86 2.35
C PRO A 109 -13.65 5.91 3.07
N ILE A 110 -13.10 5.58 4.25
CA ILE A 110 -12.26 6.49 5.04
C ILE A 110 -10.92 6.73 4.32
N VAL A 111 -10.36 5.69 3.74
CA VAL A 111 -9.13 5.77 2.93
C VAL A 111 -9.37 6.62 1.68
N LYS A 112 -10.50 6.40 1.00
CA LYS A 112 -10.93 7.14 -0.19
C LYS A 112 -11.02 8.63 0.08
N GLU A 113 -11.62 9.02 1.20
CA GLU A 113 -11.70 10.43 1.58
C GLU A 113 -10.31 11.03 1.87
N ARG A 114 -9.44 10.27 2.56
CA ARG A 114 -8.06 10.70 2.82
C ARG A 114 -7.25 10.89 1.53
N VAL A 115 -7.41 9.99 0.56
CA VAL A 115 -6.75 10.09 -0.76
C VAL A 115 -7.28 11.31 -1.52
N LYS A 116 -8.61 11.47 -1.63
CA LYS A 116 -9.24 12.64 -2.28
C LYS A 116 -8.79 13.97 -1.66
N ARG A 117 -8.67 14.03 -0.33
CA ARG A 117 -8.19 15.24 0.37
C ARG A 117 -6.77 15.61 -0.03
N ARG A 118 -5.92 14.63 -0.34
CA ARG A 118 -4.53 14.84 -0.77
C ARG A 118 -4.43 15.17 -2.26
N GLU A 119 -5.33 14.66 -3.10
CA GLU A 119 -5.38 14.97 -4.54
C GLU A 119 -5.94 16.36 -4.86
N ARG A 120 -6.71 16.95 -3.95
CA ARG A 120 -7.34 18.28 -4.11
C ARG A 120 -6.47 19.45 -3.62
N ARG A 121 -5.32 19.17 -3.01
CA ARG A 121 -4.36 20.18 -2.56
C ARG A 121 -3.29 20.32 -3.63
#